data_AF-A0A2J6TCB5-F1
#
_entry.id   AF-A0A2J6TCB5-F1
#
_cell.length_a   1.000
_cell.length_b   1.000
_cell.length_c   1.000
_cell.angle_alpha   90.00
_cell.angle_beta   90.00
_cell.angle_gamma   90.00
#
_symmetry.space_group_name_H-M   'P 1'
#
loop_
_entity.id
_entity.type
_entity.pdbx_description
1 polymer ?
#
loop_
_entity_poly.entity_id
_entity_poly.type
_entity_poly.pdbx_seq_one_letter_code
_entity_poly.pdbx_strand_id
1 'polypeptide(L)'
;MSQRPNNNRKHPHPQAESLVPHRTQDIISLPQATLLVGHLTAIRDEYLQLLCQFPPGHPSIRAELSQYSDLTIQNLDRLLGNARSLLTSIRSYGGRPVGREIARDDYILHGQTDRQYQKLREQLNDLEEKLEKEQYDHLRLPRRQQPGPFRPIGPAQPSFRPTPSPPQYQPRPSRPTSPQPTRPFHRRAPSYQDLLEENRELRDEVRMLNDHVRRQERQIERILECREREREEEEEGEGDEGEERGGKRRKV
;
A
#
# COMPACT_ATOMS: atom_id res chain seq x y z
N MET A 1 62.88 59.50 14.06
CA MET A 1 61.68 60.33 14.30
C MET A 1 60.65 59.95 13.24
N SER A 2 59.75 59.02 13.55
CA SER A 2 58.32 59.27 13.75
C SER A 2 57.71 60.32 12.82
N GLN A 3 56.90 59.88 11.85
CA GLN A 3 55.49 60.25 11.74
C GLN A 3 54.79 59.40 10.65
N ARG A 4 53.79 58.63 11.08
CA ARG A 4 52.73 58.09 10.21
C ARG A 4 51.76 59.22 9.88
N PRO A 5 51.17 59.26 8.66
CA PRO A 5 49.83 59.77 8.48
C PRO A 5 48.81 58.64 8.55
N ASN A 6 47.74 58.97 9.25
CA ASN A 6 46.60 58.15 9.66
C ASN A 6 45.46 58.28 8.62
N ASN A 7 44.73 57.19 8.43
CA ASN A 7 43.31 57.09 8.08
C ASN A 7 42.68 58.08 7.06
N ASN A 8 42.35 57.53 5.89
CA ASN A 8 40.99 57.68 5.34
C ASN A 8 40.74 56.62 4.26
N ARG A 9 40.33 55.42 4.68
CA ARG A 9 39.62 54.47 3.81
C ARG A 9 38.25 54.21 4.44
N LYS A 10 37.29 55.04 4.05
CA LYS A 10 35.88 54.66 4.08
C LYS A 10 35.74 53.49 3.11
N HIS A 11 35.72 52.28 3.64
CA HIS A 11 35.20 51.14 2.91
C HIS A 11 33.69 51.33 2.81
N PRO A 12 33.09 51.44 1.62
CA PRO A 12 31.67 51.22 1.50
C PRO A 12 31.43 49.75 1.83
N HIS A 13 30.68 49.54 2.90
CA HIS A 13 30.05 48.29 3.26
C HIS A 13 29.15 47.87 2.10
N PRO A 14 29.32 46.70 1.45
CA PRO A 14 28.21 46.07 0.80
C PRO A 14 27.60 45.12 1.82
N GLN A 15 26.86 45.68 2.79
CA GLN A 15 25.69 44.99 3.32
C GLN A 15 24.60 45.12 2.25
N ALA A 16 24.80 44.45 1.12
CA ALA A 16 23.69 44.01 0.33
C ALA A 16 23.19 42.78 1.07
N GLU A 17 22.17 43.01 1.89
CA GLU A 17 21.26 41.97 2.34
C GLU A 17 20.86 41.17 1.10
N SER A 18 21.54 40.04 0.94
CA SER A 18 21.16 38.99 0.01
C SER A 18 19.85 38.42 0.55
N LEU A 19 18.74 39.12 0.26
CA LEU A 19 17.37 38.60 0.18
C LEU A 19 17.28 37.58 -0.97
N VAL A 20 18.22 36.63 -1.00
CA VAL A 20 18.08 35.40 -1.75
C VAL A 20 17.25 34.52 -0.83
N PRO A 21 16.05 34.08 -1.23
CA PRO A 21 15.27 33.18 -0.42
C PRO A 21 16.15 31.97 -0.12
N HIS A 22 16.42 31.72 1.16
CA HIS A 22 17.08 30.50 1.59
C HIS A 22 16.32 29.34 0.96
N ARG A 23 16.97 28.66 0.01
CA ARG A 23 16.44 27.48 -0.68
C ARG A 23 15.89 26.51 0.38
N THR A 24 14.57 26.44 0.47
CA THR A 24 13.79 25.41 1.18
C THR A 24 13.85 24.05 0.47
N GLN A 25 14.99 23.71 -0.16
CA GLN A 25 14.97 22.82 -1.33
C GLN A 25 15.16 21.32 -1.08
N ASP A 26 15.47 20.87 0.12
CA ASP A 26 15.78 19.44 0.34
C ASP A 26 14.90 18.79 1.42
N ILE A 27 13.65 19.22 1.56
CA ILE A 27 12.71 18.59 2.49
C ILE A 27 11.55 17.98 1.70
N ILE A 28 11.31 16.69 1.89
CA ILE A 28 10.15 16.01 1.32
C ILE A 28 8.90 16.49 2.04
N SER A 29 7.89 16.84 1.25
CA SER A 29 6.60 17.27 1.76
C SER A 29 5.77 16.08 2.27
N LEU A 30 4.91 16.32 3.24
CA LEU A 30 3.97 15.32 3.76
C LEU A 30 3.07 14.71 2.65
N PRO A 31 2.54 15.47 1.68
CA PRO A 31 1.80 14.91 0.55
C PRO A 31 2.63 13.92 -0.28
N GLN A 32 3.89 14.22 -0.58
CA GLN A 32 4.76 13.32 -1.36
C GLN A 32 4.98 11.98 -0.66
N ALA A 33 5.29 12.00 0.64
CA ALA A 33 5.45 10.76 1.40
C ALA A 33 4.14 9.97 1.52
N THR A 34 3.00 10.65 1.62
CA THR A 34 1.67 10.00 1.66
C THR A 34 1.35 9.34 0.32
N LEU A 35 1.63 10.03 -0.80
CA LEU A 35 1.45 9.48 -2.15
C LEU A 35 2.31 8.25 -2.37
N LEU A 36 3.58 8.27 -1.96
CA LEU A 36 4.49 7.12 -2.11
C LEU A 36 3.95 5.87 -1.39
N VAL A 37 3.42 6.03 -0.16
CA VAL A 37 2.77 4.92 0.57
C VAL A 37 1.55 4.42 -0.18
N GLY A 38 0.71 5.32 -0.70
CA GLY A 38 -0.47 4.97 -1.49
C GLY A 38 -0.11 4.16 -2.74
N HIS A 39 0.87 4.64 -3.52
CA HIS A 39 1.32 3.98 -4.74
C HIS A 39 1.90 2.58 -4.49
N LEU A 40 2.74 2.43 -3.46
CA LEU A 40 3.30 1.13 -3.09
C LEU A 40 2.24 0.16 -2.59
N THR A 41 1.19 0.67 -1.91
CA THR A 41 0.07 -0.16 -1.46
C THR A 41 -0.73 -0.66 -2.67
N ALA A 42 -1.00 0.22 -3.64
CA ALA A 42 -1.68 -0.14 -4.87
C ALA A 42 -0.94 -1.23 -5.66
N ILE A 43 0.37 -1.07 -5.89
CA ILE A 43 1.17 -2.11 -6.59
C ILE A 43 1.13 -3.45 -5.86
N ARG A 44 1.21 -3.44 -4.52
CA ARG A 44 1.13 -4.66 -3.73
C ARG A 44 -0.20 -5.38 -3.94
N ASP A 45 -1.29 -4.64 -3.90
CA ASP A 45 -2.62 -5.20 -4.02
C ASP A 45 -2.90 -5.67 -5.46
N GLU A 46 -2.44 -4.93 -6.47
CA GLU A 46 -2.46 -5.34 -7.89
C GLU A 46 -1.68 -6.63 -8.12
N TYR A 47 -0.44 -6.72 -7.61
CA TYR A 47 0.37 -7.94 -7.71
C TYR A 47 -0.30 -9.14 -7.03
N LEU A 48 -0.86 -8.97 -5.84
CA LEU A 48 -1.61 -10.02 -5.15
C LEU A 48 -2.86 -10.44 -5.93
N GLN A 49 -3.58 -9.47 -6.50
CA GLN A 49 -4.76 -9.73 -7.32
C GLN A 49 -4.40 -10.52 -8.57
N LEU A 50 -3.27 -10.19 -9.21
CA LEU A 50 -2.73 -10.92 -10.36
C LEU A 50 -2.39 -12.36 -9.97
N LEU A 51 -1.69 -12.58 -8.85
CA LEU A 51 -1.38 -13.93 -8.36
C LEU A 51 -2.64 -14.75 -8.05
N CYS A 52 -3.68 -14.14 -7.48
CA CYS A 52 -4.94 -14.81 -7.18
C CYS A 52 -5.72 -15.26 -8.42
N GLN A 53 -5.41 -14.74 -9.61
CA GLN A 53 -6.05 -15.18 -10.85
C GLN A 53 -5.57 -16.56 -11.29
N PHE A 54 -4.46 -17.07 -10.77
CA PHE A 54 -3.86 -18.32 -11.22
C PHE A 54 -3.80 -19.37 -10.10
N PRO A 55 -3.81 -20.67 -10.44
CA PRO A 55 -3.61 -21.74 -9.47
C PRO A 55 -2.27 -21.58 -8.75
N PRO A 56 -2.23 -21.67 -7.41
CA PRO A 56 -1.00 -21.50 -6.67
C PRO A 56 0.01 -22.57 -7.07
N GLY A 57 1.22 -22.13 -7.39
CA GLY A 57 2.33 -23.03 -7.73
C GLY A 57 2.33 -23.59 -9.16
N HIS A 58 1.45 -23.10 -10.06
CA HIS A 58 1.44 -23.54 -11.45
C HIS A 58 2.81 -23.32 -12.14
N PRO A 59 3.42 -24.34 -12.77
CA PRO A 59 4.80 -24.27 -13.24
C PRO A 59 5.05 -23.17 -14.27
N SER A 60 4.15 -22.97 -15.24
CA SER A 60 4.29 -21.91 -16.25
C SER A 60 4.24 -20.51 -15.64
N ILE A 61 3.35 -20.29 -14.67
CA ILE A 61 3.22 -19.00 -13.98
C ILE A 61 4.43 -18.77 -13.08
N ARG A 62 4.91 -19.80 -12.38
CA ARG A 62 6.15 -19.73 -11.61
C ARG A 62 7.37 -19.40 -12.48
N ALA A 63 7.44 -19.96 -13.69
CA ALA A 63 8.52 -19.68 -14.62
C ALA A 63 8.51 -18.22 -15.06
N GLU A 64 7.33 -17.65 -15.36
CA GLU A 64 7.22 -16.22 -15.69
C GLU A 64 7.57 -15.33 -14.49
N LEU A 65 7.00 -15.61 -13.31
CA LEU A 65 7.31 -14.86 -12.09
C LEU A 65 8.80 -14.89 -11.74
N SER A 66 9.51 -15.99 -12.04
CA SER A 66 10.94 -16.12 -11.78
C SER A 66 11.81 -15.17 -12.62
N GLN A 67 11.30 -14.66 -13.75
CA GLN A 67 11.99 -13.63 -14.54
C GLN A 67 11.99 -12.27 -13.83
N TYR A 68 11.06 -12.05 -12.90
CA TYR A 68 10.88 -10.81 -12.13
C TYR A 68 11.28 -11.01 -10.67
N SER A 69 12.56 -11.34 -10.44
CA SER A 69 13.07 -11.67 -9.09
C SER A 69 12.89 -10.58 -8.03
N ASP A 70 12.80 -9.31 -8.45
CA ASP A 70 12.56 -8.18 -7.54
C ASP A 70 11.07 -8.01 -7.18
N LEU A 71 10.16 -8.44 -8.05
CA LEU A 71 8.71 -8.31 -7.88
C LEU A 71 8.19 -9.43 -6.97
N THR A 72 8.37 -9.23 -5.67
CA THR A 72 7.92 -10.16 -4.63
C THR A 72 7.17 -9.43 -3.53
N ILE A 73 6.27 -10.15 -2.85
CA ILE A 73 5.53 -9.62 -1.70
C ILE A 73 6.50 -9.10 -0.62
N GLN A 74 7.59 -9.82 -0.36
CA GLN A 74 8.59 -9.44 0.65
C GLN A 74 9.28 -8.11 0.30
N ASN A 75 9.65 -7.90 -0.95
CA ASN A 75 10.25 -6.64 -1.38
C ASN A 75 9.25 -5.48 -1.35
N LEU A 76 8.00 -5.72 -1.77
CA LEU A 76 6.93 -4.73 -1.70
C LEU A 76 6.62 -4.32 -0.25
N ASP A 77 6.52 -5.29 0.66
CA ASP A 77 6.32 -5.04 2.10
C ASP A 77 7.52 -4.30 2.72
N ARG A 78 8.74 -4.61 2.31
CA ARG A 78 9.96 -3.89 2.74
C ARG A 78 9.93 -2.42 2.27
N LEU A 79 9.60 -2.16 1.01
CA LEU A 79 9.51 -0.80 0.48
C LEU A 79 8.38 -0.01 1.13
N LEU A 80 7.23 -0.67 1.39
CA LEU A 80 6.14 -0.09 2.18
C LEU A 80 6.59 0.27 3.59
N GLY A 81 7.39 -0.58 4.24
CA GLY A 81 8.00 -0.29 5.53
C GLY A 81 8.86 0.98 5.49
N ASN A 82 9.73 1.10 4.49
CA ASN A 82 10.55 2.29 4.28
C ASN A 82 9.70 3.56 4.07
N ALA A 83 8.68 3.49 3.21
CA ALA A 83 7.79 4.61 2.93
C ALA A 83 6.97 5.03 4.16
N ARG A 84 6.50 4.08 4.97
CA ARG A 84 5.80 4.35 6.24
C ARG A 84 6.73 4.96 7.28
N SER A 85 7.97 4.49 7.36
CA SER A 85 8.99 5.07 8.24
C SER A 85 9.28 6.53 7.85
N LEU A 86 9.45 6.79 6.55
CA LEU A 86 9.64 8.14 6.00
C LEU A 86 8.44 9.05 6.33
N LEU A 87 7.21 8.55 6.10
CA LEU A 87 5.99 9.30 6.43
C LEU A 87 5.90 9.62 7.93
N THR A 88 6.31 8.69 8.78
CA THR A 88 6.34 8.89 10.24
C THR A 88 7.39 9.92 10.63
N SER A 89 8.59 9.86 10.04
CA SER A 89 9.65 10.86 10.20
C SER A 89 9.13 12.25 9.87
N ILE A 90 8.57 12.43 8.67
CA ILE A 90 8.05 13.74 8.21
C ILE A 90 6.92 14.26 9.10
N ARG A 91 6.00 13.38 9.53
CA ARG A 91 4.92 13.76 10.47
C ARG A 91 5.46 14.20 11.82
N SER A 92 6.55 13.60 12.30
CA SER A 92 7.13 13.93 13.61
C SER A 92 7.67 15.35 13.68
N TYR A 93 8.13 15.91 12.56
CA TYR A 93 8.62 17.28 12.52
C TYR A 93 7.49 18.31 12.47
N GLY A 94 6.34 18.01 11.87
CA GLY A 94 5.12 18.83 12.00
C GLY A 94 5.30 20.33 11.69
N GLY A 95 6.13 20.68 10.72
CA GLY A 95 6.44 22.08 10.35
C GLY A 95 7.55 22.74 11.19
N ARG A 96 8.16 22.02 12.14
CA ARG A 96 9.35 22.47 12.89
C ARG A 96 10.60 22.36 12.02
N PRO A 97 11.61 23.22 12.25
CA PRO A 97 12.89 23.12 11.57
C PRO A 97 13.55 21.77 11.86
N VAL A 98 13.84 21.03 10.79
CA VAL A 98 14.48 19.71 10.82
C VAL A 98 15.99 19.89 10.76
N GLY A 99 16.74 19.04 11.46
CA GLY A 99 18.19 18.97 11.33
C GLY A 99 18.58 18.67 9.87
N ARG A 100 19.59 19.34 9.34
CA ARG A 100 20.02 19.18 7.93
C ARG A 100 20.39 17.73 7.58
N GLU A 101 20.95 16.99 8.51
CA GLU A 101 21.31 15.58 8.33
C GLU A 101 20.06 14.71 8.14
N ILE A 102 19.07 14.85 9.03
CA ILE A 102 17.79 14.14 8.97
C ILE A 102 17.05 14.43 7.65
N ALA A 103 16.95 15.71 7.26
CA ALA A 103 16.28 16.09 6.03
C ALA A 103 16.96 15.47 4.79
N ARG A 104 18.30 15.42 4.79
CA ARG A 104 19.07 14.79 3.72
C ARG A 104 18.86 13.28 3.68
N ASP A 105 18.85 12.61 4.82
CA ASP A 105 18.63 11.17 4.91
C ASP A 105 17.23 10.79 4.44
N ASP A 106 16.21 11.54 4.87
CA ASP A 106 14.83 11.37 4.40
C ASP A 106 14.74 11.57 2.87
N TYR A 107 15.38 12.62 2.34
CA TYR A 107 15.46 12.88 0.89
C TYR A 107 16.08 11.71 0.11
N ILE A 108 17.20 11.18 0.60
CA ILE A 108 17.88 10.04 -0.01
C ILE A 108 16.98 8.80 0.05
N LEU A 109 16.37 8.53 1.20
CA LEU A 109 15.49 7.38 1.39
C LEU A 109 14.28 7.43 0.46
N HIS A 110 13.64 8.59 0.31
CA HIS A 110 12.56 8.79 -0.65
C HIS A 110 13.04 8.54 -2.08
N GLY A 111 14.14 9.15 -2.50
CA GLY A 111 14.66 8.98 -3.86
C GLY A 111 15.01 7.52 -4.18
N GLN A 112 15.55 6.77 -3.20
CA GLN A 112 15.79 5.34 -3.35
C GLN A 112 14.49 4.54 -3.43
N THR A 113 13.55 4.81 -2.55
CA THR A 113 12.26 4.09 -2.48
C THR A 113 11.41 4.35 -3.72
N ASP A 114 11.38 5.59 -4.22
CA ASP A 114 10.64 6.00 -5.41
C ASP A 114 11.22 5.36 -6.69
N ARG A 115 12.54 5.31 -6.84
CA ARG A 115 13.18 4.59 -7.97
C ARG A 115 12.87 3.10 -7.96
N GLN A 116 12.89 2.47 -6.78
CA GLN A 116 12.52 1.06 -6.64
C GLN A 116 11.04 0.85 -6.95
N TYR A 117 10.17 1.75 -6.50
CA TYR A 117 8.76 1.76 -6.86
C TYR A 117 8.57 1.81 -8.39
N GLN A 118 9.20 2.75 -9.08
CA GLN A 118 9.09 2.89 -10.55
C GLN A 118 9.52 1.60 -11.26
N LYS A 119 10.67 1.03 -10.86
CA LYS A 119 11.15 -0.25 -11.39
C LYS A 119 10.15 -1.38 -11.18
N LEU A 120 9.59 -1.52 -9.98
CA LEU A 120 8.61 -2.57 -9.69
C LEU A 120 7.29 -2.35 -10.45
N ARG A 121 6.90 -1.09 -10.69
CA ARG A 121 5.72 -0.79 -11.50
C ARG A 121 5.90 -1.23 -12.94
N GLU A 122 7.05 -0.92 -13.54
CA GLU A 122 7.38 -1.37 -14.89
C GLU A 122 7.36 -2.91 -14.97
N GLN A 123 7.99 -3.59 -14.02
CA GLN A 123 7.99 -5.05 -13.94
C GLN A 123 6.59 -5.65 -13.79
N LEU A 124 5.71 -5.01 -12.99
CA LEU A 124 4.34 -5.46 -12.84
C LEU A 124 3.56 -5.29 -14.14
N ASN A 125 3.68 -4.14 -14.81
CA ASN A 125 3.02 -3.90 -16.09
C ASN A 125 3.48 -4.93 -17.15
N ASP A 126 4.79 -5.20 -17.24
CA ASP A 126 5.34 -6.19 -18.17
C ASP A 126 4.83 -7.61 -17.86
N LEU A 127 4.71 -7.93 -16.56
CA LEU A 127 4.18 -9.22 -16.12
C LEU A 127 2.68 -9.35 -16.45
N GLU A 128 1.90 -8.30 -16.22
CA GLU A 128 0.48 -8.26 -16.59
C GLU A 128 0.31 -8.47 -18.09
N GLU A 129 1.05 -7.73 -18.93
CA GLU A 129 1.01 -7.89 -20.39
C GLU A 129 1.38 -9.32 -20.82
N LYS A 130 2.40 -9.92 -20.20
CA LYS A 130 2.78 -11.32 -20.48
C LYS A 130 1.68 -12.30 -20.10
N LEU A 131 1.04 -12.10 -18.95
CA LEU A 131 0.00 -12.98 -18.40
C LEU A 131 -1.39 -12.75 -19.01
N GLU A 132 -1.59 -11.66 -19.74
CA GLU A 132 -2.79 -11.38 -20.55
C GLU A 132 -2.76 -12.09 -21.92
N LYS A 133 -1.63 -12.65 -22.33
CA LYS A 133 -1.55 -13.44 -23.57
C LYS A 133 -2.48 -14.65 -23.48
N GLU A 134 -3.15 -14.97 -24.60
CA GLU A 134 -4.09 -16.10 -24.73
C GLU A 134 -3.53 -17.44 -24.22
N GLN A 135 -2.22 -17.60 -24.27
CA GLN A 135 -1.50 -18.75 -23.73
C GLN A 135 -1.71 -18.99 -22.23
N TYR A 136 -2.18 -18.01 -21.46
CA TYR A 136 -2.41 -18.12 -20.02
C TYR A 136 -3.90 -18.06 -19.64
N ASP A 137 -4.80 -17.73 -20.56
CA ASP A 137 -6.23 -17.60 -20.27
C ASP A 137 -6.86 -18.89 -19.77
N HIS A 138 -6.46 -20.02 -20.32
CA HIS A 138 -6.94 -21.34 -19.90
C HIS A 138 -6.47 -21.75 -18.50
N LEU A 139 -5.46 -21.06 -17.95
CA LEU A 139 -4.96 -21.28 -16.59
C LEU A 139 -5.64 -20.37 -15.58
N ARG A 140 -6.35 -19.33 -16.02
CA ARG A 140 -7.03 -18.41 -15.10
C ARG A 140 -8.10 -19.17 -14.35
N LEU A 141 -8.08 -19.05 -13.02
CA LEU A 141 -9.16 -19.52 -12.18
C LEU A 141 -10.44 -18.79 -12.62
N PRO A 142 -11.57 -19.49 -12.78
CA PRO A 142 -12.83 -18.83 -13.03
C PRO A 142 -12.99 -17.80 -11.93
N ARG A 143 -13.05 -16.50 -12.29
CA ARG A 143 -13.33 -15.43 -11.34
C ARG A 143 -14.52 -15.92 -10.54
N ARG A 144 -14.30 -16.29 -9.27
CA ARG A 144 -15.40 -16.45 -8.33
C ARG A 144 -16.07 -15.09 -8.40
N GLN A 145 -17.20 -15.04 -9.11
CA GLN A 145 -18.09 -13.91 -9.04
C GLN A 145 -18.25 -13.70 -7.53
N GLN A 146 -17.77 -12.55 -7.05
CA GLN A 146 -18.21 -12.12 -5.75
C GLN A 146 -19.73 -12.26 -5.73
N PRO A 147 -20.33 -12.73 -4.63
CA PRO A 147 -21.77 -12.80 -4.54
C PRO A 147 -22.31 -11.40 -4.79
N GLY A 148 -22.89 -11.18 -5.98
CA GLY A 148 -23.68 -10.00 -6.25
C GLY A 148 -24.77 -9.92 -5.17
N PRO A 149 -25.15 -8.72 -4.73
CA PRO A 149 -26.18 -8.58 -3.73
C PRO A 149 -27.49 -9.09 -4.37
N PHE A 150 -28.14 -10.02 -3.66
CA PHE A 150 -29.47 -10.55 -4.00
C PHE A 150 -29.60 -11.32 -5.32
N ARG A 151 -29.42 -12.64 -5.23
CA ARG A 151 -30.38 -13.56 -5.86
C ARG A 151 -31.12 -14.31 -4.75
N PRO A 152 -32.46 -14.22 -4.64
CA PRO A 152 -33.20 -15.07 -3.73
C PRO A 152 -33.02 -16.51 -4.18
N ILE A 153 -32.40 -17.32 -3.31
CA ILE A 153 -32.40 -18.77 -3.41
C ILE A 153 -33.86 -19.18 -3.23
N GLY A 154 -34.57 -19.42 -4.33
CA GLY A 154 -35.86 -20.10 -4.29
C GLY A 154 -35.70 -21.48 -3.66
N PRO A 155 -36.72 -22.01 -2.97
CA PRO A 155 -36.62 -23.30 -2.31
C PRO A 155 -36.38 -24.39 -3.36
N ALA A 156 -35.24 -25.07 -3.25
CA ALA A 156 -34.92 -26.24 -4.05
C ALA A 156 -35.95 -27.34 -3.75
N GLN A 157 -36.66 -27.79 -4.78
CA GLN A 157 -37.52 -28.98 -4.67
C GLN A 157 -36.66 -30.24 -4.44
N PRO A 158 -37.15 -31.22 -3.66
CA PRO A 158 -36.47 -32.49 -3.48
C PRO A 158 -36.76 -33.42 -4.68
N SER A 159 -35.83 -33.51 -5.63
CA SER A 159 -35.84 -34.57 -6.63
C SER A 159 -35.27 -35.85 -6.01
N PHE A 160 -36.17 -36.82 -5.80
CA PHE A 160 -35.87 -38.17 -5.32
C PHE A 160 -35.22 -39.04 -6.41
N ARG A 161 -34.33 -39.95 -5.95
CA ARG A 161 -33.78 -41.20 -6.55
C ARG A 161 -32.48 -41.12 -7.39
N PRO A 162 -31.71 -42.25 -7.46
CA PRO A 162 -31.45 -43.27 -6.44
C PRO A 162 -29.94 -43.55 -6.25
N THR A 163 -29.61 -44.13 -5.09
CA THR A 163 -28.31 -44.66 -4.65
C THR A 163 -27.69 -45.69 -5.62
N PRO A 164 -26.39 -45.59 -5.95
CA PRO A 164 -25.63 -46.71 -6.50
C PRO A 164 -25.16 -47.66 -5.38
N SER A 165 -25.31 -48.96 -5.65
CA SER A 165 -25.00 -50.11 -4.81
C SER A 165 -23.53 -50.20 -4.35
N PRO A 166 -23.22 -50.89 -3.23
CA PRO A 166 -21.86 -50.98 -2.70
C PRO A 166 -20.99 -51.95 -3.53
N PRO A 167 -19.68 -51.70 -3.68
CA PRO A 167 -18.79 -52.64 -4.35
C PRO A 167 -18.53 -53.86 -3.46
N GLN A 168 -18.66 -55.05 -4.07
CA GLN A 168 -18.32 -56.31 -3.45
C GLN A 168 -16.81 -56.48 -3.26
N TYR A 169 -16.47 -57.08 -2.12
CA TYR A 169 -15.16 -57.57 -1.74
C TYR A 169 -14.54 -58.47 -2.82
N GLN A 170 -13.29 -58.17 -3.20
CA GLN A 170 -12.34 -59.19 -3.67
C GLN A 170 -11.05 -59.13 -2.85
N PRO A 171 -10.51 -60.28 -2.38
CA PRO A 171 -9.26 -60.30 -1.64
C PRO A 171 -8.03 -60.63 -2.52
N ARG A 172 -6.92 -59.94 -2.19
CA ARG A 172 -5.48 -60.28 -2.39
C ARG A 172 -4.89 -60.13 -3.82
N PRO A 173 -3.54 -60.00 -3.97
CA PRO A 173 -2.47 -60.29 -3.01
C PRO A 173 -1.41 -59.19 -2.76
N SER A 174 -0.68 -59.43 -1.68
CA SER A 174 0.49 -58.76 -1.14
C SER A 174 1.57 -58.40 -2.18
N ARG A 175 2.07 -57.15 -2.10
CA ARG A 175 3.35 -56.75 -2.67
C ARG A 175 4.29 -56.22 -1.57
N PRO A 176 5.61 -56.41 -1.75
CA PRO A 176 6.58 -56.31 -0.67
C PRO A 176 6.86 -54.85 -0.28
N THR A 177 7.08 -54.68 1.01
CA THR A 177 7.62 -53.50 1.66
C THR A 177 8.99 -53.13 1.08
N SER A 178 9.06 -51.96 0.43
CA SER A 178 10.31 -51.20 0.28
C SER A 178 10.36 -50.08 1.33
N PRO A 179 11.55 -49.75 1.85
CA PRO A 179 11.71 -49.06 3.13
C PRO A 179 11.36 -47.58 3.04
N GLN A 180 10.72 -47.08 4.10
CA GLN A 180 10.54 -45.65 4.33
C GLN A 180 11.89 -44.93 4.43
N PRO A 181 12.03 -43.71 3.89
CA PRO A 181 13.02 -42.77 4.38
C PRO A 181 12.53 -42.21 5.72
N THR A 182 13.25 -42.52 6.80
CA THR A 182 13.08 -41.89 8.11
C THR A 182 13.25 -40.38 7.99
N ARG A 183 12.14 -39.63 8.06
CA ARG A 183 12.19 -38.22 8.40
C ARG A 183 12.02 -38.09 9.92
N PRO A 184 12.89 -37.35 10.62
CA PRO A 184 12.62 -36.93 12.00
C PRO A 184 11.52 -35.86 11.96
N PHE A 185 11.00 -35.45 13.12
CA PHE A 185 9.89 -34.51 13.33
C PHE A 185 8.50 -35.14 13.45
N HIS A 186 8.31 -35.99 14.46
CA HIS A 186 7.00 -36.05 15.13
C HIS A 186 6.82 -34.79 15.98
N ARG A 187 6.35 -33.69 15.38
CA ARG A 187 5.47 -32.79 16.14
C ARG A 187 4.20 -33.61 16.36
N ARG A 188 3.88 -33.91 17.63
CA ARG A 188 2.62 -34.56 17.99
C ARG A 188 1.49 -33.77 17.33
N ALA A 189 0.57 -34.46 16.66
CA ALA A 189 -0.63 -33.83 16.16
C ALA A 189 -1.36 -33.18 17.34
N PRO A 190 -1.84 -31.92 17.20
CA PRO A 190 -2.56 -31.25 18.26
C PRO A 190 -3.77 -32.08 18.66
N SER A 191 -4.03 -32.15 19.96
CA SER A 191 -5.17 -32.87 20.46
C SER A 191 -6.46 -32.15 20.04
N TYR A 192 -7.57 -32.87 20.03
CA TYR A 192 -8.87 -32.26 19.73
C TYR A 192 -9.19 -31.09 20.68
N GLN A 193 -8.71 -31.16 21.93
CA GLN A 193 -8.86 -30.10 22.91
C GLN A 193 -8.10 -28.84 22.51
N ASP A 194 -6.85 -28.99 22.04
CA ASP A 194 -6.00 -27.87 21.59
C ASP A 194 -6.64 -27.17 20.37
N LEU A 195 -7.24 -27.94 19.46
CA LEU A 195 -7.95 -27.38 18.30
C LEU A 195 -9.21 -26.61 18.68
N LEU A 196 -9.92 -27.01 19.75
CA LEU A 196 -11.08 -26.28 20.25
C LEU A 196 -10.67 -24.96 20.92
N GLU A 197 -9.55 -24.96 21.64
CA GLU A 197 -8.99 -23.77 22.27
C GLU A 197 -8.49 -22.78 21.22
N GLU A 198 -7.74 -23.25 20.22
CA GLU A 198 -7.33 -22.46 19.06
C GLU A 198 -8.54 -21.89 18.30
N ASN A 199 -9.61 -22.67 18.11
CA ASN A 199 -10.82 -22.16 17.46
C ASN A 199 -11.51 -21.05 18.26
N ARG A 200 -11.42 -21.12 19.60
CA ARG A 200 -11.97 -20.09 20.48
C ARG A 200 -11.13 -18.81 20.41
N GLU A 201 -9.81 -18.93 20.47
CA GLU A 201 -8.88 -17.81 20.34
C GLU A 201 -9.06 -17.09 18.98
N LEU A 202 -9.14 -17.85 17.88
CA LEU A 202 -9.38 -17.30 16.56
C LEU A 202 -10.73 -16.56 16.45
N ARG A 203 -11.78 -17.06 17.12
CA ARG A 203 -13.09 -16.37 17.15
C ARG A 203 -13.03 -15.05 17.90
N ASP A 204 -12.27 -15.00 18.99
CA ASP A 204 -12.09 -13.79 19.78
C ASP A 204 -11.20 -12.77 19.05
N GLU A 205 -10.16 -13.23 18.34
CA GLU A 205 -9.34 -12.38 17.46
C GLU A 205 -10.18 -11.78 16.32
N VAL A 206 -11.00 -12.59 15.64
CA VAL A 206 -11.92 -12.10 14.60
C VAL A 206 -12.91 -11.07 15.15
N ARG A 207 -13.36 -11.22 16.39
CA ARG A 207 -14.24 -10.24 17.04
C ARG A 207 -13.50 -8.92 17.27
N MET A 208 -12.28 -8.96 17.81
CA MET A 208 -11.48 -7.76 18.03
C MET A 208 -11.12 -7.05 16.73
N LEU A 209 -10.78 -7.80 15.68
CA LEU A 209 -10.51 -7.25 14.35
C LEU A 209 -11.75 -6.55 13.76
N ASN A 210 -12.93 -7.17 13.86
CA ASN A 210 -14.18 -6.55 13.41
C ASN A 210 -14.49 -5.25 14.18
N ASP A 211 -14.29 -5.24 15.50
CA ASP A 211 -14.48 -4.02 16.29
C ASP A 211 -13.48 -2.93 15.92
N HIS A 212 -12.24 -3.30 15.57
CA HIS A 212 -11.23 -2.35 15.08
C HIS A 212 -11.64 -1.75 13.74
N VAL A 213 -12.07 -2.58 12.77
CA VAL A 213 -12.56 -2.13 11.46
C VAL A 213 -13.73 -1.18 11.62
N ARG A 214 -14.73 -1.52 12.44
CA ARG A 214 -15.89 -0.65 12.69
C ARG A 214 -15.50 0.71 13.28
N ARG A 215 -14.46 0.77 14.12
CA ARG A 215 -13.95 2.04 14.65
C ARG A 215 -13.27 2.87 13.56
N GLN A 216 -12.49 2.23 12.68
CA GLN A 216 -11.86 2.89 11.56
C GLN A 216 -12.88 3.41 10.54
N GLU A 217 -13.93 2.64 10.22
CA GLU A 217 -15.01 3.07 9.33
C GLU A 217 -15.70 4.33 9.85
N ARG A 218 -16.05 4.38 11.15
CA ARG A 218 -16.63 5.60 11.75
C ARG A 218 -15.67 6.79 11.74
N GLN A 219 -14.36 6.54 11.85
CA GLN A 219 -13.35 7.59 11.78
C GLN A 219 -13.24 8.14 10.35
N ILE A 220 -13.30 7.27 9.35
CA ILE A 220 -13.32 7.65 7.93
C ILE A 220 -14.58 8.46 7.63
N GLU A 221 -15.75 8.00 8.07
CA GLU A 221 -17.03 8.70 7.90
C GLU A 221 -16.98 10.13 8.45
N ARG A 222 -16.44 10.32 9.66
CA ARG A 222 -16.25 11.67 10.24
C ARG A 222 -15.29 12.55 9.42
N ILE A 223 -14.21 11.99 8.89
CA ILE A 223 -13.27 12.73 8.05
C ILE A 223 -13.92 13.16 6.73
N LEU A 224 -14.74 12.28 6.15
CA LEU A 224 -15.49 12.59 4.93
C LEU A 224 -16.52 13.68 5.18
N GLU A 225 -17.27 13.60 6.28
CA GLU A 225 -18.25 14.61 6.69
C GLU A 225 -17.59 15.98 6.91
N CYS A 226 -16.41 16.04 7.56
CA CYS A 226 -15.67 17.30 7.70
C CYS A 226 -15.23 17.88 6.35
N ARG A 227 -14.74 17.05 5.42
CA ARG A 227 -14.31 17.47 4.08
C ARG A 227 -15.46 17.87 3.16
N GLU A 228 -16.66 17.41 3.43
CA GLU A 228 -17.87 17.81 2.73
C GLU A 228 -18.31 19.19 3.21
N ARG A 229 -18.36 19.42 4.54
CA ARG A 229 -18.63 20.74 5.11
C ARG A 229 -17.61 21.80 4.71
N GLU A 230 -16.31 21.47 4.69
CA GLU A 230 -15.28 22.41 4.21
C GLU A 230 -15.51 22.81 2.74
N ARG A 231 -16.06 21.92 1.90
CA ARG A 231 -16.39 22.23 0.51
C ARG A 231 -17.67 23.06 0.38
N GLU A 232 -18.68 22.79 1.21
CA GLU A 232 -19.90 23.60 1.26
C GLU A 232 -19.60 25.04 1.74
N GLU A 233 -18.70 25.20 2.72
CA GLU A 233 -18.25 26.51 3.22
C GLU A 233 -17.40 27.28 2.18
N GLU A 234 -16.63 26.59 1.35
CA GLU A 234 -15.89 27.20 0.22
C GLU A 234 -16.82 27.67 -0.91
N GLU A 235 -17.92 26.95 -1.20
CA GLU A 235 -18.91 27.35 -2.22
C GLU A 235 -19.80 28.53 -1.77
N GLU A 236 -20.11 28.67 -0.47
CA GLU A 236 -20.85 29.84 0.05
C GLU A 236 -20.00 31.12 0.16
N GLY A 237 -18.67 31.02 0.07
CA GLY A 237 -17.73 32.14 0.21
C GLY A 237 -17.46 32.98 -1.06
N GLU A 238 -17.90 32.55 -2.25
CA GLU A 238 -17.63 33.24 -3.53
C GLU A 238 -18.73 34.23 -3.98
N GLY A 239 -19.72 34.51 -3.13
CA GLY A 239 -20.94 35.25 -3.49
C GLY A 239 -21.06 36.73 -3.08
N ASP A 240 -20.09 37.36 -2.42
CA ASP A 240 -20.28 38.72 -1.86
C ASP A 240 -19.06 39.65 -1.96
N GLU A 241 -18.53 39.86 -3.18
CA GLU A 241 -17.77 41.08 -3.50
C GLU A 241 -18.33 41.75 -4.76
N GLY A 242 -19.57 42.23 -4.63
CA GLY A 242 -20.16 43.23 -5.50
C GLY A 242 -20.08 44.63 -4.87
N GLU A 243 -19.52 45.57 -5.65
CA GLU A 243 -19.88 47.00 -5.71
C GLU A 243 -19.08 48.09 -4.96
N GLU A 244 -18.85 49.15 -5.76
CA GLU A 244 -18.54 50.54 -5.44
C GLU A 244 -17.15 50.93 -4.90
N ARG A 245 -16.33 51.50 -5.80
CA ARG A 245 -15.98 52.93 -5.70
C ARG A 245 -15.36 53.50 -6.97
N GLY A 246 -16.17 54.29 -7.68
CA GLY A 246 -15.69 55.27 -8.64
C GLY A 246 -14.99 56.45 -7.96
N GLY A 247 -13.92 56.95 -8.59
CA GLY A 247 -13.19 58.14 -8.16
C GLY A 247 -12.65 58.91 -9.36
N LYS A 248 -13.48 59.82 -9.89
CA LYS A 248 -13.19 60.74 -11.00
C LYS A 248 -11.92 61.55 -10.72
N ARG A 249 -10.91 61.46 -11.61
CA ARG A 249 -9.77 62.39 -11.64
C ARG A 249 -10.16 63.64 -12.47
N ARG A 250 -10.23 64.80 -11.81
CA ARG A 250 -10.35 66.12 -12.43
C ARG A 250 -8.97 66.57 -12.94
N LYS A 251 -8.93 67.11 -14.16
CA LYS A 251 -7.81 67.89 -14.72
C LYS A 251 -7.80 69.28 -14.08
N VAL A 252 -6.62 69.72 -13.62
CA VAL A 252 -6.11 71.10 -13.70
C VAL A 252 -4.62 71.00 -13.99
#